data_AF-A0A820RKM0-F1
#
_entry.id   AF-A0A820RKM0-F1
#
_cell.length_a   1.000
_cell.length_b   1.000
_cell.length_c   1.000
_cell.angle_alpha   90.00
_cell.angle_beta   90.00
_cell.angle_gamma   90.00
#
_symmetry.space_group_name_H-M   'P 1'
#
loop_
_entity.id
_entity.type
_entity.pdbx_description
1 polymer ?
#
loop_
_entity_poly.entity_id
_entity_poly.type
_entity_poly.pdbx_seq_one_letter_code
_entity_poly.pdbx_strand_id
1 'polypeptide(L)'
;MVTGNSEDRICQILVLSDKFIPENKFGHFTKLFFNVITLRKYVCDHIKDTDTFHFHVSDLYLKELLEKFVHQIEQVRRIYAYYDTSNALQSGQFRIQSGSEESQKLQFCLKRDLEKKLQNDETGIAVHPSQPIDRSTIDNITTLATERVSQKRTNQSDHHLAAPNEIAFNIQEDSWMENDILRFICPFCKFFFQEPYELECGHQQCKSCINHNNSCATCSKFILKDKARFDPCFQNEMQEFLSMCPKCKWRERWIFYQKHLNQNHQQFTNCSICNKQEAQSSSYEHYLNGMHQNNVKIIILDMQ
;
A
#
# COMPACT_ATOMS: atom_id res chain seq x y z
N MET A 1 38.27 -30.52 -26.68
CA MET A 1 37.01 -30.04 -27.29
C MET A 1 36.05 -29.75 -26.14
N VAL A 2 35.95 -28.48 -25.74
CA VAL A 2 34.97 -28.04 -24.75
C VAL A 2 33.69 -27.76 -25.52
N THR A 3 32.71 -28.65 -25.44
CA THR A 3 31.38 -28.44 -26.02
C THR A 3 30.66 -27.39 -25.20
N GLY A 4 30.81 -26.13 -25.61
CA GLY A 4 30.10 -25.00 -25.04
C GLY A 4 28.63 -25.05 -25.43
N ASN A 5 27.81 -25.69 -24.60
CA ASN A 5 26.39 -25.38 -24.51
C ASN A 5 26.25 -24.29 -23.44
N SER A 6 26.52 -23.04 -23.81
CA SER A 6 26.06 -21.90 -23.02
C SER A 6 24.58 -21.69 -23.34
N GLU A 7 23.72 -22.53 -22.77
CA GLU A 7 22.30 -22.21 -22.71
C GLU A 7 22.16 -20.93 -21.88
N ASP A 8 21.66 -19.87 -22.52
CA ASP A 8 21.44 -18.57 -21.90
C ASP A 8 20.54 -18.75 -20.68
N ARG A 9 21.11 -18.57 -19.48
CA ARG A 9 20.34 -18.77 -18.25
C ARG A 9 19.32 -17.65 -18.05
N ILE A 10 18.04 -17.90 -18.30
CA ILE A 10 16.95 -16.94 -18.15
C ILE A 10 16.54 -16.90 -16.67
N CYS A 11 16.77 -15.76 -16.02
CA CYS A 11 16.25 -15.47 -14.70
C CYS A 11 15.05 -14.53 -14.77
N GLN A 12 13.98 -14.85 -14.06
CA GLN A 12 12.79 -13.98 -13.95
C GLN A 12 12.52 -13.57 -12.51
N ILE A 13 12.17 -12.29 -12.34
CA ILE A 13 11.80 -11.70 -11.06
C ILE A 13 10.28 -11.64 -11.01
N LEU A 14 9.66 -12.37 -10.08
CA LEU A 14 8.21 -12.37 -9.92
C LEU A 14 7.84 -11.66 -8.62
N VAL A 15 7.08 -10.58 -8.74
CA VAL A 15 6.64 -9.76 -7.62
C VAL A 15 5.19 -10.10 -7.31
N LEU A 16 4.91 -10.53 -6.09
CA LEU A 16 3.56 -10.77 -5.58
C LEU A 16 3.24 -9.68 -4.54
N SER A 17 2.33 -8.77 -4.90
CA SER A 17 1.99 -7.60 -4.08
C SER A 17 0.48 -7.40 -4.00
N ASP A 18 0.03 -6.84 -2.88
CA ASP A 18 -1.36 -6.42 -2.63
C ASP A 18 -1.62 -5.02 -3.19
N LYS A 19 -0.54 -4.27 -3.45
CA LYS A 19 -0.57 -2.89 -3.89
C LYS A 19 -0.06 -2.79 -5.32
N PHE A 20 -0.61 -1.83 -6.05
CA PHE A 20 -0.10 -1.48 -7.36
C PHE A 20 1.33 -0.95 -7.21
N ILE A 21 2.29 -1.65 -7.80
CA ILE A 21 3.65 -1.13 -7.98
C ILE A 21 3.73 -0.67 -9.44
N PRO A 22 3.98 0.63 -9.71
CA PRO A 22 4.01 1.16 -11.06
C PRO A 22 4.92 0.35 -11.99
N GLU A 23 4.38 -0.13 -13.11
CA GLU A 23 5.11 -0.99 -14.06
C GLU A 23 6.36 -0.31 -14.64
N ASN A 24 6.36 1.02 -14.72
CA ASN A 24 7.51 1.80 -15.18
C ASN A 24 8.75 1.71 -14.27
N LYS A 25 8.64 1.12 -13.08
CA LYS A 25 9.76 0.89 -12.17
C LYS A 25 10.47 -0.45 -12.39
N PHE A 26 9.98 -1.29 -13.30
CA PHE A 26 10.43 -2.65 -13.47
C PHE A 26 11.13 -2.86 -14.83
N GLY A 27 12.23 -3.59 -14.83
CA GLY A 27 12.90 -4.06 -16.04
C GLY A 27 12.13 -5.17 -16.76
N HIS A 28 12.60 -5.54 -17.96
CA HIS A 28 11.96 -6.56 -18.81
C HIS A 28 11.83 -7.95 -18.15
N PHE A 29 12.65 -8.24 -17.15
CA PHE A 29 12.69 -9.53 -16.45
C PHE A 29 11.72 -9.62 -15.28
N THR A 30 11.01 -8.53 -14.97
CA THR A 30 10.14 -8.44 -13.80
C THR A 30 8.66 -8.56 -14.19
N LYS A 31 7.91 -9.41 -13.47
CA LYS A 31 6.48 -9.63 -13.66
C LYS A 31 5.72 -9.44 -12.35
N LEU A 32 4.61 -8.70 -12.41
CA LEU A 32 3.78 -8.41 -11.24
C LEU A 32 2.55 -9.33 -11.20
N PHE A 33 2.23 -9.81 -10.00
CA PHE A 33 1.09 -10.65 -9.68
C PHE A 33 0.38 -10.13 -8.43
N PHE A 34 -0.92 -10.37 -8.37
CA PHE A 34 -1.79 -9.93 -7.25
C PHE A 34 -2.45 -11.09 -6.50
N ASN A 35 -2.19 -12.34 -6.92
CA ASN A 35 -2.60 -13.53 -6.18
C ASN A 35 -1.65 -14.71 -6.47
N VAL A 36 -1.57 -15.65 -5.52
CA VAL A 36 -0.68 -16.83 -5.62
C VAL A 36 -1.10 -17.77 -6.75
N ILE A 37 -2.39 -17.84 -7.10
CA ILE A 37 -2.90 -18.76 -8.13
C ILE A 37 -2.35 -18.41 -9.52
N THR A 38 -2.40 -17.13 -9.89
CA THR A 38 -1.89 -16.61 -11.17
C THR A 38 -0.37 -16.69 -11.24
N LEU A 39 0.32 -16.35 -10.14
CA LEU A 39 1.77 -16.54 -10.01
C LEU A 39 2.14 -18.01 -10.25
N ARG A 40 1.48 -18.94 -9.56
CA ARG A 40 1.75 -20.38 -9.69
C ARG A 40 1.52 -20.85 -11.12
N LYS A 41 0.40 -20.47 -11.73
CA LYS A 41 0.11 -20.81 -13.12
C LYS A 41 1.22 -20.33 -14.04
N TYR A 42 1.63 -19.07 -13.90
CA TYR A 42 2.72 -18.50 -14.67
C TYR A 42 4.03 -19.28 -14.52
N VAL A 43 4.42 -19.61 -13.28
CA VAL A 43 5.63 -20.40 -13.01
C VAL A 43 5.55 -21.77 -13.69
N CYS A 44 4.40 -22.47 -13.60
CA CYS A 44 4.21 -23.75 -14.27
C CYS A 44 4.28 -23.65 -15.79
N ASP A 45 3.69 -22.60 -16.36
CA ASP A 45 3.65 -22.39 -17.81
C ASP A 45 5.04 -22.04 -18.39
N HIS A 46 5.94 -21.45 -17.58
CA HIS A 46 7.26 -20.97 -18.02
C HIS A 46 8.45 -21.76 -17.42
N ILE A 47 8.20 -22.85 -16.70
CA ILE A 47 9.24 -23.62 -16.00
C ILE A 47 10.29 -24.23 -16.94
N LYS A 48 9.93 -24.48 -18.21
CA LYS A 48 10.83 -25.05 -19.22
C LYS A 48 11.73 -24.01 -19.88
N ASP A 49 11.28 -22.76 -19.87
CA ASP A 49 11.92 -21.65 -20.59
C ASP A 49 12.65 -20.70 -19.62
N THR A 50 12.68 -21.04 -18.33
CA THR A 50 13.27 -20.22 -17.29
C THR A 50 14.14 -21.07 -16.36
N ASP A 51 15.41 -20.72 -16.24
CA ASP A 51 16.35 -21.42 -15.36
C ASP A 51 16.09 -21.15 -13.89
N THR A 52 15.78 -19.88 -13.57
CA THR A 52 15.61 -19.46 -12.19
C THR A 52 14.51 -18.42 -12.01
N PHE A 53 13.72 -18.59 -10.97
CA PHE A 53 12.76 -17.61 -10.48
C PHE A 53 13.23 -17.01 -9.15
N HIS A 54 13.15 -15.69 -9.06
CA HIS A 54 13.32 -14.93 -7.83
C HIS A 54 11.97 -14.33 -7.45
N PHE A 55 11.44 -14.71 -6.28
CA PHE A 55 10.16 -14.18 -5.82
C PHE A 55 10.38 -13.00 -4.88
N HIS A 56 9.59 -11.95 -5.03
CA HIS A 56 9.46 -10.85 -4.08
C HIS A 56 8.02 -10.79 -3.62
N VAL A 57 7.76 -11.17 -2.37
CA VAL A 57 6.42 -11.54 -1.90
C VAL A 57 6.07 -10.67 -0.70
N SER A 58 4.93 -9.98 -0.74
CA SER A 58 4.39 -9.33 0.45
C SER A 58 4.10 -10.39 1.52
N ASP A 59 4.36 -10.04 2.78
CA ASP A 59 4.07 -10.88 3.94
C ASP A 59 2.63 -11.40 3.99
N LEU A 60 1.68 -10.67 3.39
CA LEU A 60 0.27 -11.07 3.27
C LEU A 60 0.10 -12.37 2.46
N TYR A 61 0.93 -12.60 1.44
CA TYR A 61 0.83 -13.78 0.57
C TYR A 61 1.83 -14.87 0.93
N LEU A 62 2.80 -14.60 1.81
CA LEU A 62 3.86 -15.56 2.12
C LEU A 62 3.29 -16.89 2.60
N LYS A 63 2.30 -16.86 3.50
CA LYS A 63 1.65 -18.08 4.02
C LYS A 63 1.03 -18.90 2.90
N GLU A 64 0.21 -18.27 2.06
CA GLU A 64 -0.45 -18.96 0.94
C GLU A 64 0.57 -19.51 -0.07
N LEU A 65 1.62 -18.74 -0.38
CA LEU A 65 2.68 -19.17 -1.29
C LEU A 65 3.42 -20.42 -0.77
N LEU A 66 3.65 -20.49 0.54
CA LEU A 66 4.24 -21.67 1.18
C LEU A 66 3.30 -22.87 1.17
N GLU A 67 2.02 -22.68 1.54
CA GLU A 67 1.01 -23.75 1.54
C GLU A 67 0.73 -24.34 0.15
N LYS A 68 0.93 -23.56 -0.92
CA LYS A 68 0.78 -24.03 -2.31
C LYS A 68 2.04 -24.68 -2.88
N PHE A 69 3.10 -24.87 -2.07
CA PHE A 69 4.35 -25.53 -2.43
C PHE A 69 5.08 -24.94 -3.66
N VAL A 70 4.78 -23.70 -4.05
CA VAL A 70 5.43 -23.06 -5.22
C VAL A 70 6.93 -22.88 -4.96
N HIS A 71 7.33 -22.67 -3.70
CA HIS A 71 8.72 -22.56 -3.27
C HIS A 71 9.54 -23.86 -3.42
N GLN A 72 8.89 -25.02 -3.51
CA GLN A 72 9.54 -26.32 -3.68
C GLN A 72 9.99 -26.57 -5.13
N ILE A 73 9.52 -25.75 -6.07
CA ILE A 73 9.99 -25.80 -7.46
C ILE A 73 11.49 -25.51 -7.48
N GLU A 74 12.26 -26.37 -8.17
CA GLU A 74 13.74 -26.32 -8.16
C GLU A 74 14.28 -25.00 -8.70
N GLN A 75 13.65 -24.49 -9.76
CA GLN A 75 13.96 -23.23 -10.41
C GLN A 75 13.71 -22.04 -9.47
N VAL A 76 12.88 -22.15 -8.43
CA VAL A 76 12.72 -21.09 -7.43
C VAL A 76 13.95 -21.06 -6.54
N ARG A 77 14.83 -20.08 -6.76
CA ARG A 77 16.13 -19.98 -6.08
C ARG A 77 16.08 -19.09 -4.84
N ARG A 78 15.29 -18.02 -4.89
CA ARG A 78 15.20 -17.02 -3.81
C ARG A 78 13.77 -16.54 -3.64
N ILE A 79 13.41 -16.28 -2.38
CA ILE A 79 12.14 -15.69 -2.00
C ILE A 79 12.43 -14.56 -1.02
N TYR A 80 12.13 -13.32 -1.41
CA TYR A 80 12.22 -12.13 -0.58
C TYR A 80 10.84 -11.81 -0.02
N ALA A 81 10.59 -12.20 1.23
CA ALA A 81 9.42 -11.75 1.98
C ALA A 81 9.64 -10.31 2.47
N TYR A 82 8.78 -9.38 2.09
CA TYR A 82 8.89 -7.98 2.52
C TYR A 82 7.70 -7.55 3.38
N TYR A 83 7.99 -6.66 4.33
CA TYR A 83 7.04 -6.20 5.35
C TYR A 83 6.93 -4.68 5.36
N ASP A 84 5.72 -4.17 5.57
CA ASP A 84 5.48 -2.72 5.70
C ASP A 84 6.12 -2.13 6.98
N THR A 85 6.34 -2.93 8.03
CA THR A 85 6.88 -2.44 9.32
C THR A 85 7.93 -3.37 9.94
N SER A 86 8.83 -2.81 10.75
CA SER A 86 9.86 -3.57 11.49
C SER A 86 9.27 -4.59 12.48
N ASN A 87 8.13 -4.27 13.10
CA ASN A 87 7.47 -5.19 14.03
C ASN A 87 6.91 -6.43 13.30
N ALA A 88 6.33 -6.21 12.11
CA ALA A 88 5.85 -7.31 11.28
C ALA A 88 7.00 -8.17 10.77
N LEU A 89 8.14 -7.55 10.39
CA LEU A 89 9.36 -8.25 10.01
C LEU A 89 9.87 -9.17 11.12
N GLN A 90 10.01 -8.65 12.34
CA GLN A 90 10.45 -9.46 13.49
C GLN A 90 9.50 -10.64 13.73
N SER A 91 8.19 -10.37 13.75
CA SER A 91 7.16 -11.40 13.93
C SER A 91 7.19 -12.47 12.83
N GLY A 92 7.49 -12.08 11.59
CA GLY A 92 7.62 -12.98 10.45
C GLY A 92 8.86 -13.87 10.55
N GLN A 93 10.00 -13.30 10.95
CA GLN A 93 11.26 -14.03 11.13
C GLN A 93 11.15 -15.13 12.21
N PHE A 94 10.43 -14.88 13.30
CA PHE A 94 10.25 -15.87 14.38
C PHE A 94 9.40 -17.08 13.97
N ARG A 95 8.54 -16.97 12.95
CA ARG A 95 7.60 -18.03 12.59
C ARG A 95 8.22 -19.16 11.79
N ILE A 96 9.39 -18.94 11.19
CA ILE A 96 10.03 -19.94 10.33
C ILE A 96 11.19 -20.53 11.11
N GLN A 97 10.96 -21.73 11.63
CA GLN A 97 11.95 -22.47 12.41
C GLN A 97 13.18 -22.71 11.54
N SER A 98 14.31 -22.13 11.97
CA SER A 98 15.62 -22.29 11.37
C SER A 98 16.01 -23.77 11.38
N GLY A 99 15.87 -24.46 10.24
CA GLY A 99 16.23 -25.86 10.12
C GLY A 99 15.72 -26.60 8.87
N SER A 100 14.64 -26.15 8.23
CA SER A 100 14.20 -26.76 6.96
C SER A 100 15.00 -26.22 5.77
N GLU A 101 15.21 -27.02 4.72
CA GLU A 101 15.81 -26.57 3.46
C GLU A 101 15.08 -25.34 2.88
N GLU A 102 13.78 -25.21 3.16
CA GLU A 102 12.94 -24.07 2.79
C GLU A 102 13.49 -22.74 3.34
N SER A 103 14.13 -22.77 4.51
CA SER A 103 14.73 -21.58 5.13
C SER A 103 15.93 -21.03 4.35
N GLN A 104 16.58 -21.84 3.49
CA GLN A 104 17.74 -21.39 2.71
C GLN A 104 17.33 -20.47 1.55
N LYS A 105 16.14 -20.67 0.98
CA LYS A 105 15.63 -19.85 -0.13
C LYS A 105 15.02 -18.53 0.37
N LEU A 106 14.57 -18.50 1.62
CA LEU A 106 13.78 -17.40 2.16
C LEU A 106 14.62 -16.32 2.82
N GLN A 107 14.43 -15.08 2.38
CA GLN A 107 15.05 -13.88 2.92
C GLN A 107 13.97 -12.89 3.30
N PHE A 108 14.20 -12.12 4.36
CA PHE A 108 13.23 -11.15 4.86
C PHE A 108 13.80 -9.73 4.76
N CYS A 109 12.97 -8.76 4.38
CA CYS A 109 13.37 -7.36 4.32
C CYS A 109 12.21 -6.40 4.63
N LEU A 110 12.52 -5.13 4.85
CA LEU A 110 11.48 -4.10 4.91
C LEU A 110 11.08 -3.68 3.50
N LYS A 111 9.84 -3.27 3.32
CA LYS A 111 9.35 -2.76 2.03
C LYS A 111 10.15 -1.58 1.51
N ARG A 112 10.61 -0.69 2.40
CA ARG A 112 11.50 0.43 2.00
C ARG A 112 12.81 -0.04 1.37
N ASP A 113 13.22 -1.29 1.62
CA ASP A 113 14.42 -1.90 1.05
C ASP A 113 14.11 -2.71 -0.22
N LEU A 114 12.83 -2.96 -0.52
CA LEU A 114 12.37 -3.77 -1.65
C LEU A 114 12.87 -3.22 -2.99
N GLU A 115 12.71 -1.91 -3.23
CA GLU A 115 13.16 -1.28 -4.48
C GLU A 115 14.66 -1.49 -4.72
N LYS A 116 15.47 -1.38 -3.65
CA LYS A 116 16.91 -1.61 -3.73
C LYS A 116 17.24 -3.08 -4.01
N LYS A 117 16.47 -4.01 -3.43
CA LYS A 117 16.63 -5.46 -3.66
C LYS A 117 16.28 -5.84 -5.10
N LEU A 118 15.15 -5.35 -5.61
CA LEU A 118 14.74 -5.54 -7.00
C LEU A 118 15.80 -5.00 -7.97
N GLN A 119 16.27 -3.77 -7.76
CA GLN A 119 17.29 -3.18 -8.60
C GLN A 119 18.60 -3.99 -8.58
N ASN A 120 19.00 -4.52 -7.42
CA ASN A 120 20.18 -5.38 -7.32
C ASN A 120 20.00 -6.69 -8.08
N ASP A 121 18.81 -7.31 -8.00
CA ASP A 121 18.51 -8.53 -8.75
C ASP A 121 18.51 -8.26 -10.27
N GLU A 122 17.85 -7.19 -10.72
CA GLU A 122 17.83 -6.78 -12.13
C GLU A 122 19.23 -6.47 -12.66
N THR A 123 20.05 -5.77 -11.88
CA THR A 123 21.46 -5.52 -12.22
C THR A 123 22.22 -6.83 -12.35
N GLY A 124 22.03 -7.76 -11.41
CA GLY A 124 22.67 -9.07 -11.40
C GLY A 124 22.30 -9.92 -12.62
N ILE A 125 21.05 -9.82 -13.10
CA ILE A 125 20.59 -10.48 -14.33
C ILE A 125 21.24 -9.82 -15.54
N ALA A 126 21.21 -8.48 -15.64
CA ALA A 126 21.71 -7.74 -16.79
C ALA A 126 23.23 -7.87 -17.03
N VAL A 127 24.01 -8.13 -15.96
CA VAL A 127 25.47 -8.30 -16.02
C VAL A 127 25.91 -9.76 -15.92
N HIS A 128 24.98 -10.72 -16.02
CA HIS A 128 25.30 -12.12 -15.83
C HIS A 128 26.32 -12.59 -16.90
N PRO A 129 27.47 -13.20 -16.53
CA PRO A 129 28.55 -13.50 -17.48
C PRO A 129 28.16 -14.48 -18.60
N SER A 130 27.09 -15.25 -18.41
CA SER A 130 26.61 -16.22 -19.38
C SER A 130 25.61 -15.65 -20.39
N GLN A 131 25.23 -14.38 -20.30
CA GLN A 131 24.31 -13.73 -21.23
C GLN A 131 24.99 -12.52 -21.87
N PRO A 132 24.61 -12.14 -23.10
CA PRO A 132 24.98 -10.85 -23.66
C PRO A 132 24.55 -9.74 -22.70
N ILE A 133 25.43 -8.76 -22.47
CA ILE A 133 25.12 -7.61 -21.61
C ILE A 133 23.90 -6.89 -22.18
N ASP A 134 22.80 -6.87 -21.42
CA ASP A 134 21.60 -6.11 -21.76
C ASP A 134 21.82 -4.63 -21.46
N ARG A 135 22.39 -3.92 -22.45
CA ARG A 135 22.66 -2.49 -22.35
C ARG A 135 21.41 -1.67 -22.09
N SER A 136 20.25 -2.09 -22.61
CA SER A 136 18.99 -1.35 -22.43
C SER A 136 18.56 -1.38 -20.96
N THR A 137 18.67 -2.53 -20.31
CA THR A 137 18.39 -2.67 -18.88
C THR A 137 19.41 -1.88 -18.05
N ILE A 138 20.70 -1.89 -18.41
CA ILE A 138 21.72 -1.09 -17.73
C ILE A 138 21.45 0.42 -17.85
N ASP A 139 21.08 0.90 -19.03
CA ASP A 139 20.77 2.31 -19.28
C ASP A 139 19.53 2.75 -18.48
N ASN A 140 18.50 1.89 -18.41
CA ASN A 140 17.31 2.13 -17.58
C ASN A 140 17.66 2.21 -16.09
N ILE A 141 18.45 1.27 -15.58
CA ILE A 141 18.92 1.23 -14.19
C ILE A 141 19.73 2.51 -13.87
N THR A 142 20.58 2.94 -14.80
CA THR A 142 21.44 4.13 -14.66
C THR A 142 20.61 5.41 -14.67
N THR A 143 19.61 5.51 -15.54
CA THR A 143 18.66 6.63 -15.61
C THR A 143 17.89 6.75 -14.29
N LEU A 144 17.29 5.66 -13.81
CA LEU A 144 16.53 5.64 -12.54
C LEU A 144 17.40 6.00 -11.33
N ALA A 145 18.66 5.54 -11.30
CA ALA A 145 19.60 5.93 -10.25
C ALA A 145 19.92 7.43 -10.27
N THR A 146 20.09 8.00 -11.47
CA THR A 146 20.38 9.43 -11.66
C THR A 146 19.20 10.31 -11.25
N GLU A 147 17.97 9.94 -11.62
CA GLU A 147 16.75 10.65 -11.23
C GLU A 147 16.58 10.72 -9.71
N ARG A 148 16.83 9.61 -9.00
CA ARG A 148 16.76 9.56 -7.53
C ARG A 148 17.79 10.48 -6.86
N VAL A 149 18.99 10.59 -7.42
CA VAL A 149 20.01 11.51 -6.90
C VAL A 149 19.56 12.96 -7.10
N SER A 150 18.96 13.27 -8.25
CA SER A 150 18.42 14.60 -8.55
C SER A 150 17.26 14.98 -7.62
N GLN A 151 16.29 14.08 -7.40
CA GLN A 151 15.16 14.32 -6.49
C GLN A 151 15.59 14.53 -5.03
N LYS A 152 16.62 13.81 -4.58
CA LYS A 152 17.18 14.02 -3.23
C LYS A 152 17.78 15.41 -3.05
N ARG A 153 18.31 16.02 -4.12
CA ARG A 153 18.90 17.37 -4.08
C ARG A 153 17.83 18.46 -4.05
N THR A 154 16.74 18.31 -4.80
CA THR A 154 15.63 19.28 -4.80
C THR A 154 14.89 19.31 -3.47
N ASN A 155 14.72 18.16 -2.81
CA ASN A 155 14.00 18.11 -1.53
C ASN A 155 14.80 18.64 -0.33
N GLN A 156 16.08 18.97 -0.50
CA GLN A 156 16.93 19.53 0.57
C GLN A 156 16.99 21.06 0.59
N SER A 157 16.53 21.76 -0.46
CA SER A 157 16.68 23.23 -0.54
C SER A 157 15.58 24.04 0.13
N ASP A 158 14.42 23.46 0.45
CA ASP A 158 13.19 24.25 0.69
C ASP A 158 12.72 24.30 2.16
N HIS A 159 13.55 23.89 3.13
CA HIS A 159 13.16 23.89 4.56
C HIS A 159 13.40 25.21 5.33
N HIS A 160 13.58 26.33 4.64
CA HIS A 160 13.58 27.66 5.30
C HIS A 160 12.44 28.52 4.74
N LEU A 161 11.49 28.89 5.62
CA LEU A 161 10.42 29.91 5.47
C LEU A 161 9.02 29.40 5.06
N ALA A 162 8.20 28.96 6.04
CA ALA A 162 6.74 29.04 5.91
C ALA A 162 6.07 29.30 7.28
N ALA A 163 5.21 30.31 7.33
CA ALA A 163 4.49 30.78 8.51
C ALA A 163 3.13 30.06 8.69
N PRO A 164 2.57 30.02 9.91
CA PRO A 164 1.34 29.29 10.21
C PRO A 164 0.10 30.21 10.15
N ASN A 165 -0.92 29.83 9.37
CA ASN A 165 -2.35 29.88 9.72
C ASN A 165 -3.23 29.89 8.46
N GLU A 166 -3.69 28.72 8.03
CA GLU A 166 -4.99 28.53 7.37
C GLU A 166 -5.30 27.02 7.33
N ILE A 167 -6.29 26.57 8.12
CA ILE A 167 -6.77 25.19 8.13
C ILE A 167 -7.80 25.04 6.99
N ALA A 168 -7.31 25.02 5.76
CA ALA A 168 -7.91 24.21 4.72
C ALA A 168 -7.40 22.77 4.89
N PHE A 169 -8.16 21.75 4.48
CA PHE A 169 -7.63 20.37 4.36
C PHE A 169 -6.53 20.35 3.29
N ASN A 170 -5.35 20.84 3.66
CA ASN A 170 -4.14 20.77 2.87
C ASN A 170 -3.56 19.38 3.14
N ILE A 171 -4.12 18.41 2.43
CA ILE A 171 -3.64 17.03 2.40
C ILE A 171 -2.34 17.09 1.61
N GLN A 172 -1.24 17.32 2.33
CA GLN A 172 0.10 17.33 1.77
C GLN A 172 0.51 15.87 1.52
N GLU A 173 0.43 15.48 0.25
CA GLU A 173 1.11 14.41 -0.51
C GLU A 173 1.98 13.37 0.23
N ASP A 174 1.50 12.73 1.30
CA ASP A 174 1.92 11.35 1.62
C ASP A 174 1.10 10.37 0.77
N SER A 175 1.30 10.52 -0.55
CA SER A 175 0.53 10.09 -1.73
C SER A 175 0.19 8.58 -1.87
N TRP A 176 0.60 7.71 -0.94
CA TRP A 176 0.50 6.26 -1.11
C TRP A 176 -0.65 5.58 -0.35
N MET A 177 -1.34 6.31 0.54
CA MET A 177 -2.54 5.81 1.24
C MET A 177 -3.85 6.33 0.66
N GLU A 178 -3.82 7.40 -0.13
CA GLU A 178 -5.04 8.08 -0.57
C GLU A 178 -5.81 7.31 -1.63
N ASN A 179 -5.12 6.74 -2.63
CA ASN A 179 -5.79 6.05 -3.74
C ASN A 179 -6.56 4.79 -3.30
N ASP A 180 -6.05 4.05 -2.32
CA ASP A 180 -6.71 2.84 -1.82
C ASP A 180 -7.92 3.13 -0.95
N ILE A 181 -8.02 4.33 -0.36
CA ILE A 181 -9.19 4.76 0.42
C ILE A 181 -10.32 5.18 -0.51
N LEU A 182 -10.00 5.87 -1.61
CA LEU A 182 -10.99 6.42 -2.53
C LEU A 182 -11.91 5.34 -3.12
N ARG A 183 -11.41 4.11 -3.30
CA ARG A 183 -12.25 2.99 -3.78
C ARG A 183 -13.36 2.59 -2.80
N PHE A 184 -13.21 2.89 -1.50
CA PHE A 184 -14.23 2.64 -0.48
C PHE A 184 -15.19 3.81 -0.24
N ILE A 185 -15.10 4.86 -1.05
CA ILE A 185 -15.98 6.02 -0.98
C ILE A 185 -17.10 5.87 -2.01
N CYS A 186 -18.35 5.96 -1.55
CA CYS A 186 -19.51 5.93 -2.42
C CYS A 186 -19.50 7.15 -3.35
N PRO A 187 -19.56 6.96 -4.68
CA PRO A 187 -19.49 8.07 -5.64
C PRO A 187 -20.69 9.02 -5.54
N PHE A 188 -21.79 8.59 -4.93
CA PHE A 188 -23.00 9.42 -4.75
C PHE A 188 -22.92 10.29 -3.50
N CYS A 189 -22.80 9.69 -2.31
CA CYS A 189 -22.83 10.45 -1.05
C CYS A 189 -21.46 11.00 -0.62
N LYS A 190 -20.36 10.56 -1.26
CA LYS A 190 -18.97 10.91 -0.91
C LYS A 190 -18.56 10.52 0.51
N PHE A 191 -19.29 9.57 1.11
CA PHE A 191 -18.92 8.90 2.37
C PHE A 191 -18.52 7.45 2.10
N PHE A 192 -17.89 6.81 3.08
CA PHE A 192 -17.66 5.37 3.04
C PHE A 192 -18.96 4.60 2.81
N PHE A 193 -18.86 3.49 2.07
CA PHE A 193 -20.03 2.67 1.78
C PHE A 193 -20.74 2.22 3.06
N GLN A 194 -22.06 2.38 3.07
CA GLN A 194 -22.95 1.81 4.08
C GLN A 194 -23.85 0.81 3.38
N GLU A 195 -23.66 -0.48 3.67
CA GLU A 195 -24.27 -1.58 2.92
C GLU A 195 -24.00 -1.42 1.40
N PRO A 196 -22.78 -1.72 0.92
CA PRO A 196 -22.45 -1.61 -0.51
C PRO A 196 -23.26 -2.62 -1.32
N TYR A 197 -23.89 -2.13 -2.38
CA TYR A 197 -24.60 -2.94 -3.35
C TYR A 197 -23.94 -2.77 -4.72
N GLU A 198 -23.67 -3.89 -5.38
CA GLU A 198 -23.26 -3.93 -6.77
C GLU A 198 -24.49 -3.76 -7.67
N LEU A 199 -24.39 -2.81 -8.60
CA LEU A 199 -25.37 -2.56 -9.64
C LEU A 199 -25.13 -3.48 -10.84
N GLU A 200 -26.13 -3.64 -11.72
CA GLU A 200 -25.95 -4.40 -12.99
C GLU A 200 -24.85 -3.84 -13.90
N CYS A 201 -24.49 -2.57 -13.73
CA CYS A 201 -23.37 -1.97 -14.46
C CYS A 201 -21.99 -2.30 -13.87
N GLY A 202 -21.92 -3.05 -12.77
CA GLY A 202 -20.68 -3.45 -12.07
C GLY A 202 -20.13 -2.41 -11.09
N HIS A 203 -20.76 -1.24 -10.96
CA HIS A 203 -20.35 -0.24 -9.96
C HIS A 203 -21.06 -0.46 -8.63
N GLN A 204 -20.46 0.03 -7.55
CA GLN A 204 -21.03 -0.05 -6.20
C GLN A 204 -21.69 1.28 -5.80
N GLN A 205 -22.82 1.19 -5.09
CA GLN A 205 -23.48 2.30 -4.39
C GLN A 205 -24.01 1.84 -3.02
N CYS A 206 -24.14 2.75 -2.05
CA CYS A 206 -24.81 2.40 -0.79
C CYS A 206 -26.27 2.04 -1.05
N LYS A 207 -26.82 1.10 -0.28
CA LYS A 207 -28.25 0.76 -0.30
C LYS A 207 -29.15 1.99 -0.17
N SER A 208 -28.82 2.89 0.76
CA SER A 208 -29.54 4.15 0.94
C SER A 208 -29.47 5.03 -0.31
N CYS A 209 -28.31 5.13 -0.96
CA CYS A 209 -28.13 5.95 -2.17
C CYS A 209 -28.93 5.40 -3.36
N ILE A 210 -28.99 4.07 -3.51
CA ILE A 210 -29.82 3.41 -4.53
C ILE A 210 -31.31 3.70 -4.32
N ASN A 211 -31.77 3.79 -3.07
CA ASN A 211 -33.17 4.10 -2.81
C ASN A 211 -33.55 5.52 -3.24
N HIS A 212 -32.65 6.49 -3.10
CA HIS A 212 -32.90 7.91 -3.40
C HIS A 212 -32.59 8.31 -4.85
N ASN A 213 -31.86 7.49 -5.62
CA ASN A 213 -31.51 7.80 -7.00
C ASN A 213 -31.76 6.61 -7.93
N ASN A 214 -32.20 6.88 -9.16
CA ASN A 214 -32.47 5.85 -10.18
C ASN A 214 -31.34 5.75 -11.22
N SER A 215 -30.19 6.38 -10.98
CA SER A 215 -29.05 6.39 -11.90
C SER A 215 -27.73 6.11 -11.18
N CYS A 216 -26.85 5.36 -11.83
CA CYS A 216 -25.50 5.08 -11.32
C CYS A 216 -24.70 6.38 -11.25
N ALA A 217 -24.15 6.71 -10.08
CA ALA A 217 -23.35 7.94 -9.93
C ALA A 217 -22.03 7.93 -10.72
N THR A 218 -21.56 6.77 -11.17
CA THR A 218 -20.30 6.63 -11.91
C THR A 218 -20.50 6.70 -13.42
N CYS A 219 -21.50 5.99 -13.97
CA CYS A 219 -21.71 5.88 -15.42
C CYS A 219 -23.07 6.36 -15.91
N SER A 220 -23.89 6.94 -15.03
CA SER A 220 -25.23 7.49 -15.32
C SER A 220 -26.26 6.52 -15.89
N LYS A 221 -25.94 5.21 -16.01
CA LYS A 221 -26.90 4.17 -16.41
C LYS A 221 -28.05 4.06 -15.39
N PHE A 222 -29.25 3.78 -15.88
CA PHE A 222 -30.43 3.55 -15.03
C PHE A 222 -30.22 2.35 -14.10
N ILE A 223 -30.72 2.44 -12.87
CA ILE A 223 -30.61 1.38 -11.85
C ILE A 223 -31.91 0.59 -11.76
N LEU A 224 -31.86 -0.70 -12.05
CA LEU A 224 -32.91 -1.65 -11.68
C LEU A 224 -32.71 -2.06 -10.21
N LYS A 225 -33.46 -1.44 -9.29
CA LYS A 225 -33.25 -1.60 -7.83
C LYS A 225 -33.41 -3.05 -7.36
N ASP A 226 -34.28 -3.82 -8.01
CA ASP A 226 -34.51 -5.24 -7.77
C ASP A 226 -33.35 -6.14 -8.24
N LYS A 227 -32.46 -5.61 -9.09
CA LYS A 227 -31.27 -6.29 -9.58
C LYS A 227 -29.99 -5.92 -8.83
N ALA A 228 -30.01 -4.84 -8.05
CA ALA A 228 -28.90 -4.48 -7.19
C ALA A 228 -28.71 -5.56 -6.11
N ARG A 229 -27.46 -5.99 -5.89
CA ARG A 229 -27.13 -7.07 -4.95
C ARG A 229 -26.18 -6.57 -3.89
N PHE A 230 -26.42 -6.92 -2.64
CA PHE A 230 -25.47 -6.67 -1.57
C PHE A 230 -24.14 -7.38 -1.89
N ASP A 231 -23.03 -6.66 -1.74
CA ASP A 231 -21.67 -7.18 -2.00
C ASP A 231 -20.95 -7.45 -0.66
N PRO A 232 -21.07 -8.67 -0.10
CA PRO A 232 -20.43 -9.01 1.17
C PRO A 232 -18.91 -9.04 1.07
N CYS A 233 -18.35 -9.36 -0.10
CA CYS A 233 -16.90 -9.41 -0.30
C CYS A 233 -16.31 -8.01 -0.16
N PHE A 234 -16.89 -7.03 -0.84
CA PHE A 234 -16.46 -5.64 -0.74
C PHE A 234 -16.72 -5.03 0.64
N GLN A 235 -17.85 -5.37 1.28
CA GLN A 235 -18.12 -4.95 2.67
C GLN A 235 -17.06 -5.47 3.64
N ASN A 236 -16.65 -6.74 3.50
CA ASN A 236 -15.61 -7.35 4.33
C ASN A 236 -14.24 -6.73 4.06
N GLU A 237 -13.89 -6.50 2.79
CA GLU A 237 -12.65 -5.82 2.41
C GLU A 237 -12.55 -4.42 3.03
N MET A 238 -13.65 -3.64 2.96
CA MET A 238 -13.73 -2.32 3.59
C MET A 238 -13.58 -2.40 5.12
N GLN A 239 -14.12 -3.43 5.77
CA GLN A 239 -14.01 -3.59 7.22
C GLN A 239 -12.57 -3.85 7.70
N GLU A 240 -11.77 -4.53 6.89
CA GLU A 240 -10.36 -4.85 7.18
C GLU A 240 -9.42 -3.65 6.94
N PHE A 241 -9.90 -2.60 6.26
CA PHE A 241 -9.10 -1.42 5.97
C PHE A 241 -8.66 -0.67 7.24
N LEU A 242 -7.36 -0.40 7.37
CA LEU A 242 -6.79 0.37 8.48
C LEU A 242 -7.08 1.86 8.32
N SER A 243 -7.95 2.37 9.16
CA SER A 243 -8.37 3.77 9.18
C SER A 243 -7.66 4.53 10.27
N MET A 244 -7.37 5.81 10.02
CA MET A 244 -6.80 6.72 11.01
C MET A 244 -7.81 7.81 11.34
N CYS A 245 -8.05 8.02 12.62
CA CYS A 245 -8.88 9.11 13.11
C CYS A 245 -8.18 10.45 12.85
N PRO A 246 -8.79 11.36 12.06
CA PRO A 246 -8.15 12.64 11.77
C PRO A 246 -7.97 13.49 13.04
N LYS A 247 -8.86 13.32 14.03
CA LYS A 247 -8.88 14.08 15.30
C LYS A 247 -7.83 13.63 16.32
N CYS A 248 -7.69 12.32 16.56
CA CYS A 248 -6.83 11.79 17.64
C CYS A 248 -5.68 10.90 17.15
N LYS A 249 -5.54 10.74 15.83
CA LYS A 249 -4.57 9.86 15.17
C LYS A 249 -4.66 8.38 15.57
N TRP A 250 -5.71 7.97 16.29
CA TRP A 250 -5.97 6.56 16.59
C TRP A 250 -6.17 5.78 15.29
N ARG A 251 -5.52 4.62 15.19
CA ARG A 251 -5.47 3.82 13.96
C ARG A 251 -5.94 2.41 14.24
N GLU A 252 -6.92 1.94 13.48
CA GLU A 252 -7.48 0.60 13.62
C GLU A 252 -8.33 0.22 12.39
N ARG A 253 -8.73 -1.03 12.26
CA ARG A 253 -9.67 -1.49 11.22
C ARG A 253 -10.98 -0.68 11.23
N TRP A 254 -11.57 -0.46 10.06
CA TRP A 254 -12.77 0.36 9.86
C TRP A 254 -13.95 -0.05 10.77
N ILE A 255 -14.13 -1.36 11.00
CA ILE A 255 -15.19 -1.87 11.89
C ILE A 255 -15.08 -1.32 13.33
N PHE A 256 -13.86 -1.12 13.83
CA PHE A 256 -13.63 -0.51 15.14
C PHE A 256 -13.58 1.02 15.04
N TYR A 257 -13.20 1.56 13.89
CA TYR A 257 -13.23 2.99 13.62
C TYR A 257 -14.61 3.61 13.73
N GLN A 258 -15.64 2.96 13.19
CA GLN A 258 -17.01 3.44 13.36
C GLN A 258 -17.42 3.50 14.84
N LYS A 259 -17.06 2.47 15.63
CA LYS A 259 -17.29 2.46 17.08
C LYS A 259 -16.51 3.58 17.76
N HIS A 260 -15.25 3.79 17.39
CA HIS A 260 -14.42 4.86 17.91
C HIS A 260 -15.03 6.25 17.66
N LEU A 261 -15.46 6.54 16.43
CA LEU A 261 -16.14 7.79 16.08
C LEU A 261 -17.40 7.99 16.92
N ASN A 262 -18.24 6.94 17.01
CA ASN A 262 -19.50 7.03 17.74
C ASN A 262 -19.28 7.24 19.24
N GLN A 263 -18.33 6.55 19.85
CA GLN A 263 -18.10 6.60 21.29
C GLN A 263 -17.32 7.84 21.74
N ASN A 264 -16.35 8.30 20.93
CA ASN A 264 -15.38 9.31 21.38
C ASN A 264 -15.61 10.69 20.77
N HIS A 265 -16.35 10.79 19.66
CA HIS A 265 -16.46 12.03 18.88
C HIS A 265 -17.89 12.53 18.66
N GLN A 266 -18.93 11.77 19.02
CA GLN A 266 -20.33 12.23 18.90
C GLN A 266 -20.71 13.36 19.87
N GLN A 267 -20.00 13.52 20.99
CA GLN A 267 -20.31 14.54 22.01
C GLN A 267 -19.27 15.67 22.13
N PHE A 268 -18.35 15.81 21.17
CA PHE A 268 -17.29 16.84 21.12
C PHE A 268 -16.36 16.99 22.34
N THR A 269 -16.51 16.23 23.43
CA THR A 269 -15.88 16.62 24.71
C THR A 269 -14.98 15.57 25.36
N ASN A 270 -14.96 14.29 24.97
CA ASN A 270 -14.27 13.28 25.79
C ASN A 270 -13.64 12.12 25.00
N CYS A 271 -12.79 12.41 24.01
CA CYS A 271 -11.92 11.35 23.48
C CYS A 271 -10.74 11.13 24.44
N SER A 272 -10.69 9.96 25.10
CA SER A 272 -9.62 9.62 26.06
C SER A 272 -8.20 9.64 25.48
N ILE A 273 -8.07 9.56 24.15
CA ILE A 273 -6.80 9.69 23.43
C ILE A 273 -6.48 11.16 23.15
N CYS A 274 -7.46 11.97 22.72
CA CYS A 274 -7.29 13.43 22.58
C CYS A 274 -6.93 14.08 23.92
N ASN A 275 -7.65 13.74 25.00
CA ASN A 275 -7.43 14.32 26.32
C ASN A 275 -6.02 13.97 26.88
N LYS A 276 -5.43 12.84 26.45
CA LYS A 276 -4.04 12.49 26.81
C LYS A 276 -3.01 13.28 26.00
N GLN A 277 -3.30 13.61 24.74
CA GLN A 277 -2.41 14.42 23.91
C GLN A 277 -2.43 15.90 24.33
N GLU A 278 -3.58 16.45 24.72
CA GLU A 278 -3.66 17.79 25.31
C GLU A 278 -2.92 17.89 26.66
N ALA A 279 -3.02 16.86 27.52
CA ALA A 279 -2.27 16.83 28.78
C ALA A 279 -0.74 16.72 28.60
N GLN A 280 -0.25 16.22 27.47
CA GLN A 280 1.18 16.24 27.13
C GLN A 280 1.60 17.55 26.46
N SER A 281 0.67 18.23 25.78
CA SER A 281 0.88 19.53 25.14
C SER A 281 0.84 20.70 26.13
N SER A 282 0.15 20.57 27.27
CA SER A 282 0.16 21.59 28.33
C SER A 282 1.49 21.70 29.09
N SER A 283 2.43 20.76 28.89
CA SER A 283 3.82 20.92 29.35
C SER A 283 4.63 21.91 28.52
N TYR A 284 4.14 22.28 27.33
CA TYR A 284 4.75 23.28 26.43
C TYR A 284 4.20 24.70 26.64
N GLU A 285 2.98 24.84 27.18
CA GLU A 285 2.36 26.15 27.46
C GLU A 285 2.98 26.90 28.64
N HIS A 286 3.84 26.25 29.45
CA HIS A 286 4.64 26.96 30.44
C HIS A 286 5.83 27.72 29.83
N TYR A 287 6.12 27.52 28.54
CA TYR A 287 7.23 28.19 27.83
C TYR A 287 6.80 29.40 26.98
N LEU A 288 5.49 29.64 26.79
CA LEU A 288 4.97 30.73 25.94
C LEU A 288 4.12 31.79 26.67
N ASN A 289 3.86 31.65 27.97
CA ASN A 289 3.15 32.67 28.77
C ASN A 289 4.00 33.92 29.14
N GLY A 290 4.92 34.28 28.24
CA GLY A 290 5.84 35.39 28.39
C GLY A 290 5.68 36.49 27.35
N MET A 291 4.56 36.62 26.62
CA MET A 291 4.35 37.78 25.75
C MET A 291 2.89 38.22 25.64
N HIS A 292 2.65 39.40 26.24
CA HIS A 292 1.69 40.45 25.90
C HIS A 292 0.20 40.12 25.63
N GLN A 293 -0.60 40.64 26.57
CA GLN A 293 -1.97 41.13 26.39
C GLN A 293 -2.09 41.99 25.12
N ASN A 294 -3.06 41.69 24.25
CA ASN A 294 -3.79 42.71 23.50
C ASN A 294 -5.18 42.21 23.08
N ASN A 295 -6.14 43.10 23.25
CA ASN A 295 -7.58 42.91 23.13
C ASN A 295 -8.02 42.56 21.70
N VAL A 296 -8.87 41.54 21.55
CA VAL A 296 -9.81 41.45 20.42
C VAL A 296 -11.18 41.02 20.94
N LYS A 297 -12.18 41.90 20.76
CA LYS A 297 -13.60 41.64 20.99
C LYS A 297 -14.12 40.69 19.91
N ILE A 298 -14.72 39.58 20.31
CA ILE A 298 -15.50 38.72 19.41
C ILE A 298 -16.94 39.26 19.37
N ILE A 299 -17.42 39.57 18.15
CA ILE A 299 -18.81 39.88 17.88
C ILE A 299 -19.53 38.54 17.66
N ILE A 300 -20.55 38.28 18.48
CA ILE A 300 -21.52 37.19 18.28
C ILE A 300 -22.58 37.72 17.32
N LEU A 301 -22.81 37.04 16.20
CA LEU A 301 -24.02 37.23 15.39
C LEU A 301 -24.99 36.09 15.71
N ASP A 302 -26.07 36.46 16.39
CA ASP A 302 -27.32 35.69 16.46
C ASP A 302 -27.92 35.57 15.05
N MET A 303 -28.40 34.37 14.70
CA MET A 303 -29.31 34.17 13.58
C MET A 303 -30.65 33.70 14.12
N GLN A 304 -31.68 34.52 13.86
CA GLN A 304 -33.08 34.13 13.82
C GLN A 304 -33.36 33.31 12.56
#